data_AF-A0A358TW55-F1
#
_entry.id   AF-A0A358TW55-F1
#
_cell.length_a   1.000
_cell.length_b   1.000
_cell.length_c   1.000
_cell.angle_alpha   90.00
_cell.angle_beta   90.00
_cell.angle_gamma   90.00
#
_symmetry.space_group_name_H-M   'P 1'
#
loop_
_entity.id
_entity.type
_entity.pdbx_description
1 polymer ?
#
loop_
_entity_poly.entity_id
_entity_poly.type
_entity_poly.pdbx_seq_one_letter_code
_entity_poly.pdbx_strand_id
1 'polypeptide(L)'
;MGRVVRSRKIWIGIGLFLLGILIPYWLKPQLIGLDQLLQTMNQKTDGSALMVNAFLIVSINTIISIPQFLSVVMLGDGMADAFNRSGLKTIIPLTVVPLAYVIVNLMTPLNYSFGATDIFLWLSIVVMQKLSKQKLNMGMKLLVFSQLIFGVAWLNQVPFLTPYGFGLGSLSIKIKQAAIQIGFGQVLALYANVLFFIFVASAITLWIYLILYMEKWAISQDLHRAQLEANESRSGREVLHLVHDLKTPLATIEGLVSLMELRWPDPKMREYCQTIYGSINSMSKMVSEILYEDR
;
A
#
# COMPACT_ATOMS: atom_id res chain seq x y z
N MET A 1 3.08 23.19 14.35
CA MET A 1 2.40 23.52 13.07
C MET A 1 3.21 23.14 11.82
N GLY A 2 4.52 23.41 11.74
CA GLY A 2 5.31 23.13 10.52
C GLY A 2 5.33 21.66 10.02
N ARG A 3 5.27 20.66 10.91
CA ARG A 3 5.19 19.23 10.53
C ARG A 3 3.85 18.82 9.90
N VAL A 4 2.77 19.51 10.26
CA VAL A 4 1.42 19.24 9.73
C VAL A 4 1.32 19.73 8.28
N VAL A 5 1.81 20.95 8.02
CA VAL A 5 1.79 21.58 6.70
C VAL A 5 2.64 20.82 5.67
N ARG A 6 3.74 20.18 6.11
CA ARG A 6 4.65 19.43 5.24
C ARG A 6 4.20 17.97 4.97
N SER A 7 3.17 17.48 5.67
CA SER A 7 2.74 16.09 5.54
C SER A 7 1.84 15.91 4.32
N ARG A 8 2.37 15.25 3.27
CA ARG A 8 1.61 14.89 2.06
C ARG A 8 0.36 14.07 2.38
N LYS A 9 0.40 13.23 3.42
CA LYS A 9 -0.75 12.39 3.85
C LYS A 9 -1.93 13.24 4.32
N ILE A 10 -1.68 14.34 5.03
CA ILE A 10 -2.73 15.22 5.55
C ILE A 10 -3.43 15.95 4.41
N TRP A 11 -2.68 16.50 3.45
CA TRP A 11 -3.25 17.17 2.28
C TRP A 11 -4.05 16.22 1.37
N ILE A 12 -3.55 14.99 1.15
CA ILE A 12 -4.30 13.95 0.43
C ILE A 12 -5.58 13.61 1.21
N GLY A 13 -5.50 13.49 2.54
CA GLY A 13 -6.66 13.27 3.40
C GLY A 13 -7.70 14.37 3.29
N ILE A 14 -7.30 15.64 3.33
CA ILE A 14 -8.20 16.79 3.15
C ILE A 14 -8.84 16.77 1.76
N GLY A 15 -8.06 16.53 0.70
CA GLY A 15 -8.59 16.44 -0.67
C GLY A 15 -9.62 15.32 -0.83
N LEU A 16 -9.36 14.14 -0.26
CA LEU A 16 -10.31 13.03 -0.27
C LEU A 16 -11.56 13.31 0.57
N PHE A 17 -11.43 14.05 1.67
CA PHE A 17 -12.56 14.45 2.51
C PHE A 17 -13.49 15.40 1.74
N LEU A 18 -12.91 16.41 1.07
CA LEU A 18 -13.66 17.31 0.20
C LEU A 18 -14.33 16.56 -0.95
N LEU A 19 -13.63 15.61 -1.60
CA LEU A 19 -14.23 14.75 -2.62
C LEU A 19 -15.40 13.93 -2.06
N GLY A 20 -15.27 13.36 -0.86
CA GLY A 20 -16.34 12.61 -0.20
C GLY A 20 -17.61 13.44 0.07
N ILE A 21 -17.48 14.76 0.25
CA ILE A 21 -18.61 15.68 0.43
C ILE A 21 -19.15 16.16 -0.93
N LEU A 22 -18.26 16.44 -1.88
CA LEU A 22 -18.62 16.98 -3.21
C LEU A 22 -19.29 15.94 -4.11
N ILE A 23 -18.90 14.66 -4.01
CA ILE A 23 -19.45 13.58 -4.83
C ILE A 23 -20.96 13.43 -4.60
N PRO A 24 -21.48 13.30 -3.38
CA PRO A 24 -22.93 13.31 -3.12
C PRO A 24 -23.66 14.55 -3.63
N TYR A 25 -23.01 15.72 -3.58
CA TYR A 25 -23.58 16.97 -4.09
C TYR A 25 -23.69 16.99 -5.61
N TRP A 26 -22.68 16.46 -6.31
CA TRP A 26 -22.66 16.32 -7.77
C TRP A 26 -23.55 15.17 -8.27
N LEU A 27 -23.61 14.06 -7.52
CA LEU A 27 -24.55 12.96 -7.75
C LEU A 27 -25.96 13.38 -7.30
N LYS A 28 -26.56 14.36 -8.00
CA LYS A 28 -27.99 14.61 -7.84
C LYS A 28 -28.77 13.34 -8.24
N PRO A 29 -29.86 12.98 -7.54
CA PRO A 29 -30.72 11.84 -7.88
C PRO A 29 -31.17 11.81 -9.36
N GLN A 30 -31.25 12.98 -9.99
CA GLN A 30 -31.67 13.16 -11.38
C GLN A 30 -30.64 12.65 -12.41
N LEU A 31 -29.36 12.51 -12.06
CA LEU A 31 -28.27 12.22 -13.02
C LEU A 31 -27.95 10.73 -13.21
N ILE A 32 -28.46 9.84 -12.36
CA ILE A 32 -28.09 8.41 -12.36
C ILE A 32 -29.31 7.50 -12.62
N GLY A 33 -30.39 8.08 -13.14
CA GLY A 33 -31.62 7.34 -13.38
C GLY A 33 -32.36 6.96 -12.10
N LEU A 34 -32.08 7.63 -10.97
CA LEU A 34 -32.71 7.37 -9.68
C LEU A 34 -34.23 7.63 -9.72
N ASP A 35 -34.67 8.55 -10.59
CA ASP A 35 -36.09 8.77 -10.90
C ASP A 35 -36.71 7.59 -11.69
N GLN A 36 -36.00 7.01 -12.66
CA GLN A 36 -36.41 5.77 -13.34
C GLN A 36 -36.40 4.57 -12.36
N LEU A 37 -35.46 4.56 -11.42
CA LEU A 37 -35.29 3.58 -10.35
C LEU A 37 -36.48 3.63 -9.36
N LEU A 38 -36.95 4.83 -9.03
CA LEU A 38 -38.15 5.07 -8.23
C LEU A 38 -39.46 4.80 -8.99
N GLN A 39 -39.51 5.11 -10.29
CA GLN A 39 -40.67 4.83 -11.15
C GLN A 39 -40.84 3.33 -11.40
N THR A 40 -39.76 2.61 -11.70
CA THR A 40 -39.79 1.14 -11.85
C THR A 40 -40.18 0.44 -10.55
N MET A 41 -39.73 0.94 -9.39
CA MET A 41 -40.16 0.40 -8.10
C MET A 41 -41.65 0.63 -7.78
N ASN A 42 -42.30 1.62 -8.40
CA ASN A 42 -43.72 1.92 -8.19
C ASN A 42 -44.65 1.21 -9.19
N GLN A 43 -44.15 0.71 -10.32
CA GLN A 43 -44.93 -0.01 -11.33
C GLN A 43 -44.48 -1.48 -11.37
N LYS A 44 -45.27 -2.39 -10.74
CA LYS A 44 -45.13 -3.86 -10.80
C LYS A 44 -43.68 -4.32 -11.07
N THR A 45 -42.81 -4.11 -10.10
CA THR A 45 -41.39 -4.39 -10.23
C THR A 45 -41.17 -5.89 -10.35
N ASP A 46 -40.57 -6.34 -11.45
CA ASP A 46 -40.06 -7.70 -11.55
C ASP A 46 -38.84 -7.87 -10.63
N GLY A 47 -38.66 -9.08 -10.08
CA GLY A 47 -37.56 -9.40 -9.15
C GLY A 47 -36.17 -9.13 -9.74
N SER A 48 -36.02 -9.21 -11.07
CA SER A 48 -34.77 -8.85 -11.78
C SER A 48 -34.44 -7.37 -11.69
N ALA A 49 -35.42 -6.49 -11.94
CA ALA A 49 -35.25 -5.04 -11.86
C ALA A 49 -34.92 -4.60 -10.42
N LEU A 50 -35.55 -5.23 -9.42
CA LEU A 50 -35.22 -5.01 -8.01
C LEU A 50 -33.74 -5.30 -7.71
N MET A 51 -33.21 -6.42 -8.20
CA MET A 51 -31.81 -6.80 -7.96
C MET A 51 -30.81 -5.88 -8.64
N VAL A 52 -31.10 -5.43 -9.87
CA VAL A 52 -30.29 -4.41 -10.56
C VAL A 52 -30.26 -3.11 -9.76
N ASN A 53 -31.43 -2.68 -9.27
CA ASN A 53 -31.58 -1.48 -8.45
C ASN A 53 -30.79 -1.59 -7.14
N ALA A 54 -30.84 -2.74 -6.47
CA ALA A 54 -30.05 -3.01 -5.27
C ALA A 54 -28.55 -2.94 -5.55
N PHE A 55 -28.09 -3.56 -6.63
CA PHE A 55 -26.69 -3.53 -7.04
C PHE A 55 -26.20 -2.11 -7.34
N LEU A 56 -26.98 -1.34 -8.09
CA LEU A 56 -26.65 0.04 -8.47
C LEU A 56 -26.55 0.94 -7.23
N ILE A 57 -27.51 0.83 -6.30
CA ILE A 57 -27.47 1.60 -5.04
C ILE A 57 -26.26 1.23 -4.18
N VAL A 58 -25.94 -0.06 -4.06
CA VAL A 58 -24.73 -0.51 -3.34
C VAL A 58 -23.46 0.04 -3.99
N SER A 59 -23.40 0.03 -5.32
CA SER A 59 -22.24 0.54 -6.09
C SER A 59 -22.04 2.04 -5.89
N ILE A 60 -23.11 2.84 -6.01
CA ILE A 60 -23.06 4.29 -5.76
C ILE A 60 -22.61 4.57 -4.32
N ASN A 61 -23.23 3.91 -3.34
CA ASN A 61 -22.87 4.11 -1.93
C ASN A 61 -21.40 3.76 -1.67
N THR A 62 -20.85 2.76 -2.38
CA THR A 62 -19.45 2.39 -2.29
C THR A 62 -18.53 3.47 -2.88
N ILE A 63 -18.86 3.97 -4.08
CA ILE A 63 -18.09 5.03 -4.74
C ILE A 63 -18.04 6.29 -3.87
N ILE A 64 -19.16 6.65 -3.23
CA ILE A 64 -19.24 7.77 -2.28
C ILE A 64 -18.41 7.49 -1.03
N SER A 65 -18.51 6.27 -0.48
CA SER A 65 -17.86 5.90 0.78
C SER A 65 -16.33 5.80 0.66
N ILE A 66 -15.78 5.38 -0.49
CA ILE A 66 -14.34 5.16 -0.65
C ILE A 66 -13.51 6.42 -0.30
N PRO A 67 -13.75 7.60 -0.92
CA PRO A 67 -13.04 8.82 -0.55
C PRO A 67 -13.19 9.19 0.92
N GLN A 68 -14.40 9.03 1.47
CA GLN A 68 -14.69 9.36 2.87
C GLN A 68 -13.89 8.47 3.84
N PHE A 69 -13.92 7.16 3.68
CA PHE A 69 -13.15 6.26 4.54
C PHE A 69 -11.64 6.45 4.37
N LEU A 70 -11.17 6.60 3.13
CA LEU A 70 -9.75 6.76 2.85
C LEU A 70 -9.21 8.10 3.39
N SER A 71 -10.01 9.16 3.33
CA SER A 71 -9.68 10.48 3.91
C SER A 71 -9.39 10.37 5.39
N VAL A 72 -10.26 9.68 6.11
CA VAL A 72 -10.22 9.52 7.56
C VAL A 72 -8.99 8.71 7.99
N VAL A 73 -8.67 7.67 7.24
CA VAL A 73 -7.44 6.89 7.44
C VAL A 73 -6.19 7.73 7.21
N MET A 74 -6.14 8.49 6.11
CA MET A 74 -5.00 9.35 5.77
C MET A 74 -4.79 10.47 6.78
N LEU A 75 -5.88 11.10 7.24
CA LEU A 75 -5.84 12.13 8.28
C LEU A 75 -5.38 11.55 9.62
N GLY A 76 -5.92 10.38 10.00
CA GLY A 76 -5.51 9.65 11.20
C GLY A 76 -4.02 9.32 11.20
N ASP A 77 -3.53 8.71 10.12
CA ASP A 77 -2.10 8.39 9.94
C ASP A 77 -1.24 9.67 9.93
N GLY A 78 -1.61 10.67 9.15
CA GLY A 78 -0.85 11.91 9.00
C GLY A 78 -0.74 12.73 10.28
N MET A 79 -1.82 12.84 11.06
CA MET A 79 -1.81 13.54 12.34
C MET A 79 -1.10 12.74 13.43
N ALA A 80 -1.25 11.41 13.45
CA ALA A 80 -0.51 10.59 14.39
C ALA A 80 1.01 10.68 14.18
N ASP A 81 1.46 10.70 12.92
CA ASP A 81 2.87 10.91 12.56
C ASP A 81 3.34 12.33 12.93
N ALA A 82 2.51 13.36 12.70
CA ALA A 82 2.86 14.76 12.98
C ALA A 82 2.97 15.08 14.48
N PHE A 83 2.12 14.47 15.31
CA PHE A 83 2.05 14.70 16.76
C PHE A 83 2.68 13.57 17.59
N ASN A 84 3.23 12.54 16.96
CA ASN A 84 3.79 11.34 17.60
C ASN A 84 2.84 10.67 18.61
N ARG A 85 1.52 10.70 18.33
CA ARG A 85 0.48 10.12 19.20
C ARG A 85 -0.33 9.08 18.41
N SER A 86 -0.10 7.81 18.71
CA SER A 86 -0.79 6.68 18.07
C SER A 86 -2.30 6.67 18.31
N GLY A 87 -2.78 7.27 19.40
CA GLY A 87 -4.21 7.39 19.71
C GLY A 87 -5.00 8.22 18.68
N LEU A 88 -4.36 9.17 17.99
CA LEU A 88 -5.01 9.99 16.97
C LEU A 88 -5.49 9.16 15.77
N LYS A 89 -4.86 8.01 15.51
CA LYS A 89 -5.28 7.06 14.46
C LYS A 89 -6.69 6.50 14.70
N THR A 90 -7.14 6.47 15.95
CA THR A 90 -8.48 5.99 16.33
C THR A 90 -9.45 7.16 16.56
N ILE A 91 -8.98 8.23 17.22
CA ILE A 91 -9.83 9.37 17.61
C ILE A 91 -10.31 10.18 16.40
N ILE A 92 -9.42 10.42 15.43
CA ILE A 92 -9.75 11.23 14.25
C ILE A 92 -10.88 10.58 13.44
N PRO A 93 -10.81 9.28 13.11
CA PRO A 93 -11.93 8.62 12.48
C PRO A 93 -13.25 8.64 13.25
N LEU A 94 -13.20 8.45 14.57
CA LEU A 94 -14.40 8.44 15.40
C LEU A 94 -15.12 9.80 15.42
N THR A 95 -14.38 10.90 15.20
CA THR A 95 -14.91 12.27 15.23
C THR A 95 -15.22 12.82 13.84
N VAL A 96 -14.36 12.55 12.86
CA VAL A 96 -14.47 13.09 11.50
C VAL A 96 -15.59 12.41 10.70
N VAL A 97 -15.84 11.10 10.89
CA VAL A 97 -16.90 10.40 10.16
C VAL A 97 -18.30 10.93 10.53
N PRO A 98 -18.69 11.02 11.82
CA PRO A 98 -19.98 11.62 12.17
C PRO A 98 -20.13 13.07 11.71
N LEU A 99 -19.06 13.88 11.83
CA LEU A 99 -19.07 15.26 11.34
C LEU A 99 -19.31 15.36 9.83
N ALA A 100 -18.71 14.47 9.04
CA ALA A 100 -18.95 14.41 7.60
C ALA A 100 -20.43 14.16 7.27
N TYR A 101 -21.06 13.23 7.98
CA TYR A 101 -22.49 12.93 7.80
C TYR A 101 -23.39 14.11 8.18
N VAL A 102 -23.07 14.83 9.25
CA VAL A 102 -23.79 16.07 9.63
C VAL A 102 -23.68 17.11 8.51
N ILE A 103 -22.48 17.34 7.98
CA ILE A 103 -22.25 18.30 6.90
C ILE A 103 -23.02 17.90 5.62
N VAL A 104 -22.96 16.63 5.23
CA VAL A 104 -23.65 16.12 4.04
C VAL A 104 -25.18 16.24 4.19
N ASN A 105 -25.74 15.93 5.36
CA ASN A 105 -27.18 16.07 5.60
C ASN A 105 -27.67 17.52 5.67
N LEU A 106 -26.82 18.47 6.08
CA LEU A 106 -27.14 19.89 5.99
C LEU A 106 -27.19 20.38 4.53
N MET A 107 -26.39 19.78 3.65
CA MET A 107 -26.26 20.19 2.25
C MET A 107 -27.15 19.41 1.29
N THR A 108 -27.62 18.22 1.65
CA THR A 108 -28.40 17.33 0.78
C THR A 108 -29.70 16.86 1.44
N PRO A 109 -30.83 16.86 0.72
CA PRO A 109 -32.13 16.43 1.26
C PRO A 109 -32.27 14.90 1.40
N LEU A 110 -31.19 14.13 1.19
CA LEU A 110 -31.24 12.66 1.04
C LEU A 110 -31.26 11.88 2.37
N ASN A 111 -31.12 12.56 3.51
CA ASN A 111 -31.12 11.97 4.86
C ASN A 111 -30.21 10.72 4.92
N TYR A 112 -28.93 10.91 4.65
CA TYR A 112 -27.91 9.88 4.84
C TYR A 112 -27.76 9.61 6.35
N SER A 113 -28.19 8.45 6.79
CA SER A 113 -28.06 8.05 8.19
C SER A 113 -26.72 7.36 8.42
N PHE A 114 -25.94 7.89 9.38
CA PHE A 114 -24.82 7.16 9.95
C PHE A 114 -25.37 5.94 10.69
N GLY A 115 -25.10 4.76 10.15
CA GLY A 115 -25.72 3.50 10.58
C GLY A 115 -24.73 2.51 11.17
N ALA A 116 -25.25 1.33 11.52
CA ALA A 116 -24.44 0.21 11.99
C ALA A 116 -23.40 -0.24 10.95
N THR A 117 -23.70 -0.07 9.66
CA THR A 117 -22.78 -0.36 8.55
C THR A 117 -21.52 0.49 8.62
N ASP A 118 -21.65 1.79 8.89
CA ASP A 118 -20.50 2.70 8.98
C ASP A 118 -19.63 2.37 10.19
N ILE A 119 -20.27 2.06 11.33
CA ILE A 119 -19.59 1.63 12.56
C ILE A 119 -18.83 0.33 12.32
N PHE A 120 -19.48 -0.65 11.67
CA PHE A 120 -18.87 -1.94 11.35
C PHE A 120 -17.66 -1.77 10.42
N LEU A 121 -17.82 -1.01 9.32
CA LEU A 121 -16.72 -0.70 8.40
C LEU A 121 -15.57 -0.01 9.09
N TRP A 122 -15.86 0.98 9.92
CA TRP A 122 -14.86 1.69 10.69
C TRP A 122 -14.07 0.75 11.60
N LEU A 123 -14.77 -0.09 12.37
CA LEU A 123 -14.15 -1.05 13.27
C LEU A 123 -13.27 -2.04 12.50
N SER A 124 -13.77 -2.60 11.39
CA SER A 124 -13.00 -3.50 10.53
C SER A 124 -11.72 -2.84 10.01
N ILE A 125 -11.80 -1.60 9.51
CA ILE A 125 -10.64 -0.86 9.01
C ILE A 125 -9.62 -0.61 10.12
N VAL A 126 -10.05 -0.21 11.33
CA VAL A 126 -9.16 0.00 12.48
C VAL A 126 -8.45 -1.29 12.88
N VAL A 127 -9.17 -2.41 12.95
CA VAL A 127 -8.58 -3.73 13.25
C VAL A 127 -7.53 -4.10 12.20
N MET A 128 -7.85 -4.00 10.91
CA MET A 128 -6.93 -4.32 9.82
C MET A 128 -5.69 -3.41 9.82
N GLN A 129 -5.83 -2.14 10.18
CA GLN A 129 -4.68 -1.23 10.29
C GLN A 129 -3.78 -1.57 11.47
N LYS A 130 -4.36 -1.90 12.63
CA LYS A 130 -3.57 -2.31 13.80
C LYS A 130 -2.81 -3.61 13.52
N LEU A 131 -3.48 -4.61 12.95
CA LEU A 131 -2.87 -5.91 12.66
C LEU A 131 -1.80 -5.84 11.56
N SER A 132 -2.01 -5.01 10.53
CA SER A 132 -1.03 -4.84 9.44
C SER A 132 0.22 -4.06 9.83
N LYS A 133 0.28 -3.47 11.03
CA LYS A 133 1.37 -2.58 11.49
C LYS A 133 1.76 -1.52 10.46
N GLN A 134 0.80 -1.10 9.63
CA GLN A 134 1.00 -0.12 8.55
C GLN A 134 1.99 -0.53 7.45
N LYS A 135 2.25 -1.83 7.27
CA LYS A 135 3.10 -2.34 6.18
C LYS A 135 2.53 -2.05 4.78
N LEU A 136 1.23 -1.77 4.67
CA LEU A 136 0.54 -1.58 3.39
C LEU A 136 0.63 -0.15 2.86
N ASN A 137 1.01 -0.04 1.58
CA ASN A 137 1.03 1.22 0.84
C ASN A 137 -0.39 1.73 0.54
N MET A 138 -0.51 2.99 0.13
CA MET A 138 -1.80 3.65 -0.13
C MET A 138 -2.64 2.92 -1.19
N GLY A 139 -2.03 2.51 -2.31
CA GLY A 139 -2.75 1.77 -3.36
C GLY A 139 -3.27 0.41 -2.88
N MET A 140 -2.50 -0.29 -2.04
CA MET A 140 -2.91 -1.55 -1.43
C MET A 140 -4.08 -1.35 -0.46
N LYS A 141 -4.02 -0.30 0.37
CA LYS A 141 -5.13 0.09 1.26
C LYS A 141 -6.40 0.41 0.46
N LEU A 142 -6.27 1.16 -0.64
CA LEU A 142 -7.40 1.49 -1.51
C LEU A 142 -8.08 0.22 -2.05
N LEU A 143 -7.31 -0.74 -2.58
CA LEU A 143 -7.88 -1.99 -3.13
C LEU A 143 -8.63 -2.79 -2.06
N VAL A 144 -7.96 -3.05 -0.93
CA VAL A 144 -8.54 -3.83 0.19
C VAL A 144 -9.79 -3.15 0.76
N PHE A 145 -9.72 -1.83 1.03
CA PHE A 145 -10.85 -1.11 1.61
C PHE A 145 -12.00 -0.93 0.63
N SER A 146 -11.74 -0.76 -0.67
CA SER A 146 -12.82 -0.67 -1.66
C SER A 146 -13.64 -1.95 -1.68
N GLN A 147 -12.96 -3.10 -1.66
CA GLN A 147 -13.61 -4.41 -1.65
C GLN A 147 -14.37 -4.67 -0.34
N LEU A 148 -13.78 -4.27 0.79
CA LEU A 148 -14.42 -4.34 2.10
C LEU A 148 -15.68 -3.47 2.17
N ILE A 149 -15.59 -2.21 1.74
CA ILE A 149 -16.73 -1.27 1.69
C ILE A 149 -17.83 -1.83 0.80
N PHE A 150 -17.48 -2.31 -0.39
CA PHE A 150 -18.44 -2.92 -1.31
C PHE A 150 -19.16 -4.12 -0.68
N GLY A 151 -18.41 -5.00 0.00
CA GLY A 151 -18.96 -6.15 0.69
C GLY A 151 -19.92 -5.77 1.82
N VAL A 152 -19.48 -4.93 2.77
CA VAL A 152 -20.33 -4.53 3.91
C VAL A 152 -21.54 -3.71 3.45
N ALA A 153 -21.42 -2.91 2.39
CA ALA A 153 -22.54 -2.14 1.86
C ALA A 153 -23.74 -3.01 1.44
N TRP A 154 -23.54 -4.31 1.13
CA TRP A 154 -24.64 -5.24 0.89
C TRP A 154 -25.52 -5.49 2.12
N LEU A 155 -24.98 -5.42 3.34
CA LEU A 155 -25.76 -5.56 4.57
C LEU A 155 -26.86 -4.48 4.67
N ASN A 156 -26.66 -3.32 4.04
CA ASN A 156 -27.69 -2.29 3.95
C ASN A 156 -28.93 -2.73 3.18
N GLN A 157 -28.89 -3.80 2.39
CA GLN A 157 -30.04 -4.30 1.62
C GLN A 157 -30.79 -5.42 2.33
N VAL A 158 -30.27 -5.95 3.44
CA VAL A 158 -30.89 -7.03 4.19
C VAL A 158 -32.05 -6.48 5.04
N PRO A 159 -33.32 -6.88 4.79
CA PRO A 159 -34.47 -6.27 5.48
C PRO A 159 -34.47 -6.52 6.99
N PHE A 160 -34.14 -7.73 7.43
CA PHE A 160 -34.15 -8.10 8.86
C PHE A 160 -33.03 -7.42 9.67
N LEU A 161 -32.01 -6.84 9.02
CA LEU A 161 -30.95 -6.09 9.69
C LEU A 161 -31.33 -4.62 9.96
N THR A 162 -32.45 -4.14 9.40
CA THR A 162 -32.89 -2.75 9.55
C THR A 162 -33.09 -2.31 11.01
N PRO A 163 -33.71 -3.11 11.91
CA PRO A 163 -33.84 -2.75 13.32
C PRO A 163 -32.50 -2.56 14.04
N TYR A 164 -31.43 -3.17 13.54
CA TYR A 164 -30.08 -3.06 14.09
C TYR A 164 -29.31 -1.85 13.55
N GLY A 165 -29.95 -0.99 12.75
CA GLY A 165 -29.34 0.22 12.19
C GLY A 165 -28.67 0.05 10.84
N PHE A 166 -28.88 -1.08 10.14
CA PHE A 166 -28.35 -1.29 8.78
C PHE A 166 -29.30 -0.73 7.72
N GLY A 167 -28.76 0.05 6.78
CA GLY A 167 -29.49 0.53 5.60
C GLY A 167 -30.71 1.38 5.93
N LEU A 168 -30.53 2.36 6.83
CA LEU A 168 -31.52 3.37 7.19
C LEU A 168 -31.57 4.54 6.19
N GLY A 169 -30.75 4.52 5.14
CA GLY A 169 -30.79 5.52 4.08
C GLY A 169 -32.10 5.43 3.30
N SER A 170 -32.61 6.60 2.87
CA SER A 170 -33.89 6.73 2.16
C SER A 170 -34.04 5.78 0.97
N LEU A 171 -32.96 5.53 0.23
CA LEU A 171 -32.94 4.62 -0.92
C LEU A 171 -32.91 3.13 -0.55
N SER A 172 -32.12 2.76 0.45
CA SER A 172 -32.07 1.37 0.95
C SER A 172 -33.40 0.95 1.57
N ILE A 173 -34.08 1.85 2.28
CA ILE A 173 -35.43 1.58 2.81
C ILE A 173 -36.42 1.30 1.68
N LYS A 174 -36.42 2.12 0.61
CA LYS A 174 -37.32 1.93 -0.53
C LYS A 174 -37.12 0.58 -1.23
N ILE A 175 -35.87 0.17 -1.44
CA ILE A 175 -35.58 -1.16 -2.02
C ILE A 175 -36.11 -2.28 -1.13
N LYS A 176 -35.86 -2.22 0.18
CA LYS A 176 -36.33 -3.24 1.12
C LYS A 176 -37.86 -3.32 1.12
N GLN A 177 -38.53 -2.17 1.12
CA GLN A 177 -40.00 -2.10 1.09
C GLN A 177 -40.56 -2.69 -0.21
N ALA A 178 -40.00 -2.31 -1.37
CA ALA A 178 -40.37 -2.90 -2.65
C ALA A 178 -40.16 -4.42 -2.66
N ALA A 179 -39.01 -4.90 -2.14
CA ALA A 179 -38.72 -6.32 -2.04
C ALA A 179 -39.74 -7.08 -1.18
N ILE A 180 -40.18 -6.50 -0.06
CA ILE A 180 -41.21 -7.10 0.80
C ILE A 180 -42.56 -7.11 0.09
N GLN A 181 -42.94 -6.02 -0.59
CA GLN A 181 -44.22 -5.91 -1.30
C GLN A 181 -44.37 -6.95 -2.43
N ILE A 182 -43.27 -7.31 -3.10
CA ILE A 182 -43.26 -8.28 -4.20
C ILE A 182 -43.02 -9.72 -3.69
N GLY A 183 -42.80 -9.92 -2.38
CA GLY A 183 -42.46 -11.22 -1.81
C GLY A 183 -41.01 -11.67 -2.08
N PHE A 184 -40.16 -10.79 -2.60
CA PHE A 184 -38.76 -11.03 -2.95
C PHE A 184 -37.77 -10.76 -1.81
N GLY A 185 -38.26 -10.37 -0.62
CA GLY A 185 -37.41 -9.98 0.52
C GLY A 185 -36.41 -11.05 0.97
N GLN A 186 -36.80 -12.33 0.93
CA GLN A 186 -35.88 -13.43 1.26
C GLN A 186 -34.78 -13.60 0.21
N VAL A 187 -35.12 -13.46 -1.08
CA VAL A 187 -34.15 -13.54 -2.18
C VAL A 187 -33.15 -12.39 -2.08
N LEU A 188 -33.62 -11.16 -1.87
CA LEU A 188 -32.76 -10.00 -1.66
C LEU A 188 -31.81 -10.20 -0.47
N ALA A 189 -32.32 -10.72 0.65
CA ALA A 189 -31.52 -11.01 1.82
C ALA A 189 -30.45 -12.07 1.53
N LEU A 190 -30.78 -13.15 0.84
CA LEU A 190 -29.84 -14.22 0.49
C LEU A 190 -28.72 -13.67 -0.40
N TYR A 191 -29.07 -12.96 -1.47
CA TYR A 191 -28.08 -12.34 -2.36
C TYR A 191 -27.16 -11.37 -1.62
N ALA A 192 -27.74 -10.50 -0.79
CA ALA A 192 -26.97 -9.53 -0.02
C ALA A 192 -25.99 -10.21 0.94
N ASN A 193 -26.41 -11.27 1.64
CA ASN A 193 -25.53 -12.03 2.54
C ASN A 193 -24.43 -12.77 1.76
N VAL A 194 -24.76 -13.43 0.65
CA VAL A 194 -23.77 -14.15 -0.17
C VAL A 194 -22.71 -13.19 -0.70
N LEU A 195 -23.13 -12.05 -1.27
CA LEU A 195 -22.19 -11.04 -1.78
C LEU A 195 -21.37 -10.42 -0.65
N PHE A 196 -21.98 -10.14 0.50
CA PHE A 196 -21.25 -9.71 1.70
C PHE A 196 -20.14 -10.70 2.05
N PHE A 197 -20.43 -11.99 2.21
CA PHE A 197 -19.43 -12.99 2.57
C PHE A 197 -18.34 -13.14 1.51
N ILE A 198 -18.70 -13.18 0.22
CA ILE A 198 -17.74 -13.29 -0.88
C ILE A 198 -16.78 -12.10 -0.86
N PHE A 199 -17.29 -10.87 -0.81
CA PHE A 199 -16.45 -9.67 -0.86
C PHE A 199 -15.63 -9.45 0.41
N VAL A 200 -16.19 -9.74 1.59
CA VAL A 200 -15.44 -9.64 2.86
C VAL A 200 -14.35 -10.71 2.93
N ALA A 201 -14.66 -11.96 2.60
CA ALA A 201 -13.65 -13.03 2.60
C ALA A 201 -12.52 -12.74 1.61
N SER A 202 -12.87 -12.29 0.41
CA SER A 202 -11.88 -11.92 -0.61
C SER A 202 -11.05 -10.68 -0.22
N ALA A 203 -11.65 -9.68 0.46
CA ALA A 203 -10.92 -8.54 1.02
C ALA A 203 -9.92 -8.98 2.11
N ILE A 204 -10.33 -9.91 2.99
CA ILE A 204 -9.46 -10.47 4.05
C ILE A 204 -8.31 -11.27 3.42
N THR A 205 -8.60 -12.12 2.44
CA THR A 205 -7.57 -12.90 1.73
C THR A 205 -6.57 -11.98 1.03
N LEU A 206 -7.05 -10.95 0.31
CA LEU A 206 -6.19 -9.96 -0.34
C LEU A 206 -5.32 -9.21 0.68
N TRP A 207 -5.91 -8.83 1.82
CA TRP A 207 -5.20 -8.15 2.89
C TRP A 207 -4.07 -9.00 3.49
N ILE A 208 -4.34 -10.28 3.81
CA ILE A 208 -3.33 -11.23 4.32
C ILE A 208 -2.23 -11.43 3.27
N TYR A 209 -2.62 -11.66 2.01
CA TYR A 209 -1.67 -11.86 0.91
C TYR A 209 -0.72 -10.66 0.76
N LEU A 210 -1.23 -9.44 0.78
CA LEU A 210 -0.41 -8.23 0.62
C LEU A 210 0.54 -8.00 1.81
N ILE A 211 0.11 -8.33 3.04
CA ILE A 211 1.00 -8.26 4.21
C ILE A 211 2.16 -9.24 4.06
N LEU A 212 1.86 -10.49 3.72
CA LEU A 212 2.87 -11.54 3.52
C LEU A 212 3.81 -11.20 2.37
N TYR A 213 3.27 -10.63 1.29
CA TYR A 213 4.07 -10.16 0.16
C TYR A 213 5.09 -9.09 0.58
N MET A 214 4.64 -8.07 1.32
CA MET A 214 5.53 -7.01 1.82
C MET A 214 6.61 -7.54 2.77
N GLU A 215 6.27 -8.51 3.61
CA GLU A 215 7.22 -9.14 4.53
C GLU A 215 8.26 -9.97 3.80
N LYS A 216 7.85 -10.79 2.83
CA LYS A 216 8.77 -11.53 1.97
C LYS A 216 9.67 -10.60 1.16
N TRP A 217 9.12 -9.51 0.63
CA TRP A 217 9.88 -8.56 -0.16
C TRP A 217 10.97 -7.87 0.68
N ALA A 218 10.66 -7.47 1.92
CA ALA A 218 11.65 -6.91 2.84
C ALA A 218 12.78 -7.91 3.15
N ILE A 219 12.44 -9.16 3.49
CA ILE A 219 13.43 -10.22 3.77
C ILE A 219 14.31 -10.51 2.55
N SER A 220 13.72 -10.55 1.36
CA SER A 220 14.46 -10.78 0.12
C SER A 220 15.46 -9.66 -0.17
N GLN A 221 15.09 -8.41 0.14
CA GLN A 221 15.96 -7.26 -0.07
C GLN A 221 17.14 -7.27 0.91
N ASP A 222 16.89 -7.59 2.17
CA ASP A 222 17.95 -7.73 3.18
C ASP A 222 18.91 -8.88 2.84
N LEU A 223 18.39 -10.00 2.35
CA LEU A 223 19.21 -11.12 1.89
C LEU A 223 20.09 -10.72 0.69
N HIS A 224 19.54 -10.02 -0.30
CA HIS A 224 20.32 -9.54 -1.45
C HIS A 224 21.43 -8.58 -1.02
N ARG A 225 21.16 -7.67 -0.07
CA ARG A 225 22.19 -6.77 0.48
C ARG A 225 23.30 -7.54 1.19
N ALA A 226 22.93 -8.49 2.05
CA ALA A 226 23.91 -9.33 2.74
C ALA A 226 24.76 -10.16 1.77
N GLN A 227 24.17 -10.63 0.66
CA GLN A 227 24.90 -11.33 -0.40
C GLN A 227 25.88 -10.42 -1.15
N LEU A 228 25.50 -9.17 -1.44
CA LEU A 228 26.39 -8.20 -2.08
C LEU A 228 27.57 -7.86 -1.16
N GLU A 229 27.30 -7.54 0.11
CA GLU A 229 28.35 -7.24 1.10
C GLU A 229 29.31 -8.42 1.29
N ALA A 230 28.79 -9.65 1.34
CA ALA A 230 29.61 -10.85 1.43
C ALA A 230 30.47 -11.07 0.17
N ASN A 231 29.94 -10.77 -1.02
CA ASN A 231 30.66 -10.92 -2.28
C ASN A 231 31.76 -9.86 -2.42
N GLU A 232 31.50 -8.61 -2.06
CA GLU A 232 32.50 -7.54 -2.03
C GLU A 232 33.65 -7.89 -1.05
N SER A 233 33.32 -8.32 0.16
CA SER A 233 34.30 -8.77 1.16
C SER A 233 35.16 -9.93 0.65
N ARG A 234 34.52 -10.91 0.00
CA ARG A 234 35.22 -12.04 -0.60
C ARG A 234 36.13 -11.61 -1.74
N SER A 235 35.64 -10.79 -2.67
CA SER A 235 36.40 -10.29 -3.81
C SER A 235 37.62 -9.49 -3.34
N GLY A 236 37.47 -8.58 -2.37
CA GLY A 236 38.59 -7.84 -1.80
C GLY A 236 39.64 -8.75 -1.16
N ARG A 237 39.21 -9.82 -0.48
CA ARG A 237 40.13 -10.79 0.11
C ARG A 237 40.85 -11.64 -0.95
N GLU A 238 40.17 -12.00 -2.04
CA GLU A 238 40.76 -12.69 -3.18
C GLU A 238 41.78 -11.79 -3.90
N VAL A 239 41.49 -10.51 -4.10
CA VAL A 239 42.44 -9.52 -4.64
C VAL A 239 43.69 -9.40 -3.76
N LEU A 240 43.52 -9.30 -2.44
CA LEU A 240 44.65 -9.22 -1.50
C LEU A 240 45.55 -10.48 -1.58
N HIS A 241 44.95 -11.66 -1.69
CA HIS A 241 45.69 -12.92 -1.84
C HIS A 241 46.48 -12.95 -3.16
N LEU A 242 45.84 -12.55 -4.27
CA LEU A 242 46.49 -12.47 -5.58
C LEU A 242 47.69 -11.51 -5.57
N VAL A 243 47.58 -10.35 -4.91
CA VAL A 243 48.70 -9.42 -4.77
C VAL A 243 49.85 -10.04 -3.97
N HIS A 244 49.55 -10.70 -2.85
CA HIS A 244 50.57 -11.38 -2.06
C HIS A 244 51.32 -12.44 -2.89
N ASP A 245 50.56 -13.22 -3.67
CA ASP A 245 51.13 -14.25 -4.55
C ASP A 245 51.98 -13.66 -5.68
N LEU A 246 51.67 -12.45 -6.16
CA LEU A 246 52.47 -11.74 -7.18
C LEU A 246 53.75 -11.11 -6.62
N LYS A 247 53.75 -10.68 -5.35
CA LYS A 247 54.93 -10.03 -4.73
C LYS A 247 56.10 -11.00 -4.54
N THR A 248 55.81 -12.27 -4.25
CA THR A 248 56.80 -13.32 -4.01
C THR A 248 57.71 -13.62 -5.22
N PRO A 249 57.18 -13.90 -6.43
CA PRO A 249 58.01 -14.10 -7.62
C PRO A 249 58.72 -12.81 -8.04
N LEU A 250 58.10 -11.63 -7.91
CA LEU A 250 58.75 -10.34 -8.23
C LEU A 250 60.01 -10.11 -7.38
N ALA A 251 59.94 -10.33 -6.07
CA ALA A 251 61.10 -10.23 -5.18
C ALA A 251 62.19 -11.26 -5.51
N THR A 252 61.79 -12.44 -6.00
CA THR A 252 62.72 -13.50 -6.41
C THR A 252 63.46 -13.11 -7.70
N ILE A 253 62.74 -12.58 -8.69
CA ILE A 253 63.34 -12.08 -9.94
C ILE A 253 64.26 -10.89 -9.65
N GLU A 254 63.86 -9.97 -8.76
CA GLU A 254 64.68 -8.83 -8.35
C GLU A 254 66.00 -9.28 -7.70
N GLY A 255 65.95 -10.27 -6.80
CA GLY A 255 67.13 -10.87 -6.18
C GLY A 255 68.04 -11.57 -7.19
N LEU A 256 67.46 -12.32 -8.14
CA LEU A 256 68.23 -12.99 -9.20
C LEU A 256 68.91 -12.00 -10.14
N VAL A 257 68.21 -10.94 -10.56
CA VAL A 257 68.77 -9.88 -11.41
C VAL A 257 69.92 -9.15 -10.70
N SER A 258 69.76 -8.87 -9.41
CA SER A 258 70.82 -8.26 -8.59
C SER A 258 72.07 -9.14 -8.51
N LEU A 259 71.90 -10.46 -8.37
CA LEU A 259 73.02 -11.41 -8.38
C LEU A 259 73.69 -11.54 -9.76
N MET A 260 72.91 -11.47 -10.84
CA MET A 260 73.43 -11.49 -12.21
C MET A 260 74.29 -10.25 -12.50
N GLU A 261 73.82 -9.07 -12.07
CA GLU A 261 74.59 -7.82 -12.20
C GLU A 261 75.91 -7.86 -11.43
N LEU A 262 75.92 -8.47 -10.23
CA LEU A 262 77.11 -8.61 -9.40
C LEU A 262 78.15 -9.59 -10.01
N ARG A 263 77.69 -10.67 -10.65
CA ARG A 263 78.55 -11.78 -11.08
C ARG A 263 79.11 -11.62 -12.49
N TRP A 264 78.45 -10.87 -13.37
CA TRP A 264 78.90 -10.64 -14.75
C TRP A 264 78.98 -9.13 -15.08
N PRO A 265 80.16 -8.50 -14.91
CA PRO A 265 80.37 -7.08 -15.21
C PRO A 265 80.55 -6.80 -16.71
N ASP A 266 79.71 -7.37 -17.56
CA ASP A 266 79.63 -7.03 -18.99
C ASP A 266 78.68 -5.83 -19.18
N PRO A 267 79.10 -4.75 -19.87
CA PRO A 267 78.25 -3.59 -20.14
C PRO A 267 76.89 -3.94 -20.77
N LYS A 268 76.82 -4.96 -21.63
CA LYS A 268 75.55 -5.38 -22.25
C LYS A 268 74.62 -6.10 -21.28
N MET A 269 75.18 -6.86 -20.34
CA MET A 269 74.42 -7.57 -19.31
C MET A 269 73.82 -6.60 -18.30
N ARG A 270 74.55 -5.53 -17.97
CA ARG A 270 74.07 -4.45 -17.09
C ARG A 270 72.87 -3.71 -17.70
N GLU A 271 72.86 -3.46 -19.00
CA GLU A 271 71.72 -2.85 -19.71
C GLU A 271 70.45 -3.73 -19.63
N TYR A 272 70.59 -5.05 -19.81
CA TYR A 272 69.47 -5.98 -19.65
C TYR A 272 68.96 -6.06 -18.20
N CYS A 273 69.86 -6.11 -17.22
CA CYS A 273 69.47 -6.08 -15.80
C CYS A 273 68.68 -4.81 -15.46
N GLN A 274 69.12 -3.63 -15.94
CA GLN A 274 68.41 -2.36 -15.71
C GLN A 274 67.01 -2.34 -16.34
N THR A 275 66.86 -2.91 -17.55
CA THR A 275 65.56 -3.01 -18.23
C THR A 275 64.59 -3.92 -17.46
N ILE A 276 65.09 -5.06 -16.96
CA ILE A 276 64.30 -5.97 -16.13
C ILE A 276 63.91 -5.30 -14.81
N TYR A 277 64.83 -4.57 -14.18
CA TYR A 277 64.58 -3.83 -12.94
C TYR A 277 63.49 -2.76 -13.12
N GLY A 278 63.53 -2.01 -14.22
CA GLY A 278 62.49 -1.04 -14.57
C GLY A 278 61.10 -1.69 -14.77
N SER A 279 61.07 -2.89 -15.34
CA SER A 279 59.84 -3.67 -15.54
C SER A 279 59.26 -4.20 -14.21
N ILE A 280 60.12 -4.72 -13.32
CA ILE A 280 59.74 -5.17 -11.97
C ILE A 280 59.18 -4.01 -11.14
N ASN A 281 59.86 -2.85 -11.17
CA ASN A 281 59.38 -1.65 -10.46
C ASN A 281 58.03 -1.16 -10.98
N SER A 282 57.82 -1.21 -12.29
CA SER A 282 56.53 -0.83 -12.90
C SER A 282 55.40 -1.78 -12.47
N MET A 283 55.65 -3.10 -12.45
CA MET A 283 54.67 -4.08 -11.95
C MET A 283 54.40 -3.92 -10.46
N SER A 284 55.45 -3.73 -9.65
CA SER A 284 55.33 -3.50 -8.19
C SER A 284 54.50 -2.25 -7.88
N LYS A 285 54.67 -1.19 -8.68
CA LYS A 285 53.86 0.03 -8.58
C LYS A 285 52.40 -0.20 -8.93
N MET A 286 52.10 -0.87 -10.05
CA MET A 286 50.73 -1.22 -10.44
C MET A 286 50.03 -2.10 -9.39
N VAL A 287 50.75 -3.10 -8.86
CA VAL A 287 50.27 -3.98 -7.78
C VAL A 287 49.99 -3.20 -6.49
N SER A 288 50.80 -2.19 -6.20
CA SER A 288 50.57 -1.29 -5.05
C SER A 288 49.39 -0.35 -5.29
N GLU A 289 49.22 0.17 -6.51
CA GLU A 289 48.06 1.00 -6.88
C GLU A 289 46.75 0.24 -6.70
N ILE A 290 46.68 -1.02 -7.15
CA ILE A 290 45.51 -1.91 -6.93
C ILE A 290 45.19 -2.12 -5.44
N LEU A 291 46.19 -2.06 -4.56
CA LEU A 291 46.02 -2.28 -3.12
C LEU A 291 45.62 -1.01 -2.35
N TYR A 292 45.86 0.17 -2.92
CA TYR A 292 45.64 1.46 -2.29
C TYR A 292 44.64 2.36 -3.02
N GLU A 293 44.02 1.90 -4.11
CA GLU A 293 43.01 2.65 -4.89
C GLU A 293 41.75 3.04 -4.08
N ASP A 294 41.48 2.36 -2.95
CA ASP A 294 40.33 2.61 -2.07
C ASP A 294 40.67 3.35 -0.74
N ARG A 295 41.81 4.06 -0.67
CA ARG A 295 42.14 4.95 0.46
C ARG A 295 42.16 6.43 0.12
#